data_AF-A0A940R6G8-F1
#
_entry.id   AF-A0A940R6G8-F1
#
_cell.length_a   1.000
_cell.length_b   1.000
_cell.length_c   1.000
_cell.angle_alpha   90.00
_cell.angle_beta   90.00
_cell.angle_gamma   90.00
#
_symmetry.space_group_name_H-M   'P 1'
#
loop_
_entity.id
_entity.type
_entity.pdbx_description
1 polymer ?
#
loop_
_entity_poly.entity_id
_entity_poly.type
_entity_poly.pdbx_seq_one_letter_code
_entity_poly.pdbx_strand_id
1 'polypeptide(L)'
;MSTDDALQRWKVQAIAAVFGINLIFGALLVVLYPGLTDAATAQATVEALRGSSLNVLYQLATLVACFAWLHFDSRQLDIRRPWWLNVGIVLITSIFVPYYLYKTRPAGHRGQAILSFLGVVFGSVIAMMIGMFLALALQPGTAQPGTTL
;
A
#
# COMPACT_ATOMS: atom_id res chain seq x y z
N MET A 1 10.30 -4.31 -30.87
CA MET A 1 9.97 -3.92 -29.48
C MET A 1 11.00 -4.60 -28.60
N SER A 2 11.86 -3.82 -27.93
CA SER A 2 12.95 -4.41 -27.15
C SER A 2 12.39 -5.07 -25.89
N THR A 3 13.06 -6.10 -25.38
CA THR A 3 12.72 -6.78 -24.11
C THR A 3 12.70 -5.79 -22.93
N ASP A 4 13.51 -4.74 -23.00
CA ASP A 4 13.60 -3.68 -22.00
C ASP A 4 12.32 -2.82 -21.96
N ASP A 5 11.70 -2.55 -23.12
CA ASP A 5 10.43 -1.82 -23.21
C ASP A 5 9.26 -2.58 -22.57
N ALA A 6 9.27 -3.91 -22.67
CA ALA A 6 8.26 -4.76 -22.06
C ALA A 6 8.41 -4.79 -20.52
N LEU A 7 9.65 -4.93 -20.03
CA LEU A 7 9.94 -4.93 -18.61
C LEU A 7 9.61 -3.59 -17.94
N GLN A 8 9.96 -2.48 -18.60
CA GLN A 8 9.68 -1.15 -18.07
C GLN A 8 8.18 -0.87 -17.99
N ARG A 9 7.40 -1.25 -19.01
CA ARG A 9 5.94 -1.13 -18.98
C ARG A 9 5.31 -1.96 -17.87
N TRP A 10 5.78 -3.19 -17.68
CA TRP A 10 5.30 -4.05 -16.60
C TRP A 10 5.55 -3.44 -15.21
N LYS A 11 6.73 -2.84 -14.99
CA LYS A 11 7.03 -2.11 -13.75
C LYS A 11 6.09 -0.92 -13.53
N VAL A 12 5.85 -0.11 -14.56
CA VAL A 12 4.94 1.03 -14.48
C VAL A 12 3.51 0.56 -14.18
N GLN A 13 3.05 -0.50 -14.83
CA GLN A 13 1.72 -1.09 -14.58
C GLN A 13 1.60 -1.61 -13.14
N ALA A 14 2.63 -2.26 -12.61
CA ALA A 14 2.62 -2.75 -11.23
C ALA A 14 2.52 -1.59 -10.22
N ILE A 15 3.30 -0.52 -10.40
CA ILE A 15 3.23 0.67 -9.53
C ILE A 15 1.86 1.34 -9.64
N ALA A 16 1.34 1.51 -10.85
CA ALA A 16 0.01 2.08 -11.07
C ALA A 16 -1.09 1.23 -10.43
N ALA A 17 -1.00 -0.10 -10.50
CA ALA A 17 -1.93 -1.01 -9.85
C ALA A 17 -1.87 -0.88 -8.32
N VAL A 18 -0.67 -0.80 -7.73
CA VAL A 18 -0.51 -0.57 -6.29
C VAL A 18 -1.16 0.74 -5.87
N PHE A 19 -0.92 1.84 -6.59
CA PHE A 19 -1.54 3.12 -6.27
C PHE A 19 -3.06 3.09 -6.48
N GLY A 20 -3.55 2.47 -7.55
CA GLY A 20 -4.98 2.30 -7.81
C GLY A 20 -5.69 1.50 -6.72
N ILE A 21 -5.10 0.39 -6.26
CA ILE A 21 -5.63 -0.41 -5.14
C ILE A 21 -5.71 0.43 -3.87
N ASN A 22 -4.65 1.16 -3.53
CA ASN A 22 -4.64 2.01 -2.33
C ASN A 22 -5.66 3.15 -2.42
N LEU A 23 -5.81 3.76 -3.60
CA LEU A 23 -6.81 4.78 -3.84
C LEU A 23 -8.24 4.24 -3.68
N ILE A 24 -8.56 3.10 -4.30
CA ILE A 24 -9.87 2.45 -4.17
C ILE A 24 -10.11 2.05 -2.71
N PHE A 25 -9.11 1.48 -2.04
CA PHE A 25 -9.21 1.09 -0.64
C PHE A 25 -9.51 2.29 0.25
N GLY A 26 -8.81 3.41 0.07
CA GLY A 26 -9.08 4.67 0.78
C GLY A 26 -10.51 5.17 0.56
N ALA A 27 -11.00 5.13 -0.67
CA ALA A 27 -12.39 5.51 -0.96
C ALA A 27 -13.39 4.57 -0.26
N LEU A 28 -13.15 3.26 -0.29
CA LEU A 28 -13.98 2.26 0.38
C LEU A 28 -14.02 2.44 1.90
N LEU A 29 -12.92 2.88 2.53
CA LEU A 29 -12.90 3.16 3.96
C LEU A 29 -13.93 4.24 4.33
N VAL A 30 -13.96 5.34 3.58
CA VAL A 30 -14.90 6.45 3.86
C VAL A 30 -16.35 6.06 3.57
N VAL A 31 -16.59 5.27 2.51
CA VAL A 31 -17.93 4.82 2.13
C VAL A 31 -18.50 3.78 3.11
N LEU A 32 -17.69 2.80 3.53
CA LEU A 32 -18.13 1.69 4.37
C LEU A 32 -18.03 1.99 5.87
N TYR A 33 -17.15 2.93 6.25
CA TYR A 33 -16.90 3.31 7.63
C TYR A 33 -16.96 4.85 7.79
N PRO A 34 -18.14 5.46 7.60
CA PRO A 34 -18.29 6.92 7.68
C PRO A 34 -17.93 7.48 9.07
N GLY A 35 -18.01 6.68 10.14
CA GLY A 35 -17.55 7.07 11.46
C GLY A 35 -16.06 7.41 11.55
N LEU A 36 -15.25 7.09 10.53
CA LEU A 36 -13.84 7.53 10.45
C LEU A 36 -13.70 9.05 10.28
N THR A 37 -14.74 9.74 9.79
CA THR A 37 -14.70 11.19 9.56
C THR A 37 -15.23 12.00 10.74
N ASP A 38 -15.80 11.34 11.75
CA ASP A 38 -16.32 11.95 12.96
C ASP A 38 -15.42 11.62 14.15
N ALA A 39 -14.83 12.64 14.78
CA ALA A 39 -13.92 12.47 15.90
C ALA A 39 -14.54 11.72 17.10
N ALA A 40 -15.87 11.82 17.29
CA ALA A 40 -16.55 11.15 18.40
C ALA A 40 -16.66 9.64 18.19
N THR A 41 -16.76 9.18 16.93
CA THR A 41 -16.97 7.77 16.58
C THR A 41 -15.74 7.13 15.90
N ALA A 42 -14.72 7.92 15.57
CA ALA A 42 -13.52 7.47 14.87
C ALA A 42 -12.79 6.33 15.60
N GLN A 43 -12.61 6.42 16.92
CA GLN A 43 -11.91 5.38 17.68
C GLN A 43 -12.64 4.04 17.63
N ALA A 44 -13.95 4.02 17.91
CA ALA A 44 -14.77 2.82 17.82
C ALA A 44 -14.81 2.25 16.39
N THR A 45 -14.84 3.12 15.39
CA THR A 45 -14.84 2.74 13.97
C THR A 45 -13.50 2.12 13.56
N VAL A 46 -12.37 2.63 14.05
CA VAL A 46 -11.04 2.05 13.83
C VAL A 46 -10.94 0.66 14.47
N GLU A 47 -11.51 0.46 15.65
CA GLU A 47 -11.54 -0.86 16.29
C GLU A 47 -12.37 -1.86 15.48
N ALA A 48 -13.56 -1.46 15.01
CA ALA A 48 -14.40 -2.27 14.13
C ALA A 48 -13.68 -2.61 12.81
N LEU A 49 -13.01 -1.62 12.20
CA LEU A 49 -12.24 -1.81 10.98
C LEU A 49 -11.08 -2.79 11.21
N ARG A 50 -10.39 -2.72 12.35
CA ARG A 50 -9.24 -3.59 12.68
C ARG A 50 -9.61 -5.07 12.59
N GLY A 51 -10.79 -5.45 13.11
CA GLY A 51 -11.32 -6.81 13.05
C GLY A 51 -12.09 -7.15 11.78
N SER A 52 -12.30 -6.19 10.88
CA SER A 52 -13.14 -6.40 9.70
C SER A 52 -12.49 -7.32 8.67
N SER A 53 -13.32 -8.05 7.92
CA SER A 53 -12.88 -8.85 6.78
C SER A 53 -12.17 -8.00 5.73
N LEU A 54 -12.58 -6.74 5.53
CA LEU A 54 -11.96 -5.79 4.60
C LEU A 54 -10.51 -5.48 4.99
N ASN A 55 -10.23 -5.24 6.27
CA ASN A 55 -8.86 -5.04 6.75
C ASN A 55 -8.01 -6.32 6.61
N VAL A 56 -8.59 -7.48 6.91
CA VAL A 56 -7.91 -8.78 6.73
C VAL A 56 -7.58 -9.02 5.25
N LEU A 57 -8.54 -8.78 4.34
CA LEU A 57 -8.36 -8.88 2.90
C LEU A 57 -7.24 -7.95 2.40
N TYR A 58 -7.21 -6.71 2.88
CA TYR A 58 -6.15 -5.75 2.54
C TYR A 58 -4.78 -6.19 3.04
N GLN A 59 -4.69 -6.70 4.27
CA GLN A 59 -3.44 -7.24 4.81
C GLN A 59 -2.97 -8.47 4.02
N LEU A 60 -3.87 -9.39 3.69
CA LEU A 60 -3.56 -10.56 2.86
C LEU A 60 -3.09 -10.14 1.46
N ALA A 61 -3.76 -9.18 0.83
CA ALA A 61 -3.36 -8.65 -0.47
C ALA A 61 -1.96 -8.01 -0.42
N THR A 62 -1.68 -7.25 0.65
CA THR A 62 -0.36 -6.63 0.88
C THR A 62 0.72 -7.69 1.07
N LEU A 63 0.42 -8.74 1.82
CA LEU A 63 1.33 -9.87 2.05
C LEU A 63 1.65 -10.60 0.74
N VAL A 64 0.62 -10.92 -0.05
CA VAL A 64 0.77 -11.55 -1.37
C VAL A 64 1.60 -10.66 -2.30
N ALA A 65 1.35 -9.35 -2.31
CA ALA A 65 2.13 -8.40 -3.11
C ALA A 65 3.61 -8.37 -2.70
N CYS A 66 3.90 -8.41 -1.40
CA CYS A 66 5.26 -8.48 -0.86
C CYS A 66 5.98 -9.78 -1.27
N PHE A 67 5.30 -10.94 -1.18
CA PHE A 67 5.86 -12.22 -1.63
C PHE A 67 6.06 -12.28 -3.14
N ALA A 68 5.12 -11.76 -3.92
CA ALA A 68 5.24 -11.66 -5.36
C ALA A 68 6.44 -10.78 -5.74
N TRP A 69 6.56 -9.61 -5.13
CA TRP A 69 7.70 -8.70 -5.32
C TRP A 69 9.04 -9.39 -5.04
N LEU A 70 9.15 -10.05 -3.88
CA LEU A 70 10.35 -10.79 -3.51
C LEU A 70 10.67 -11.92 -4.48
N HIS A 71 9.64 -12.63 -4.96
CA HIS A 71 9.82 -13.69 -5.93
C HIS A 71 10.42 -13.14 -7.23
N PHE A 72 9.89 -12.03 -7.76
CA PHE A 72 10.41 -11.39 -8.96
C PHE A 72 11.81 -10.77 -8.78
N ASP A 73 12.11 -10.16 -7.64
CA ASP A 73 13.44 -9.60 -7.34
C ASP A 73 14.50 -10.71 -7.21
N SER A 74 14.16 -11.83 -6.56
CA SER A 74 15.06 -12.97 -6.42
C SER A 74 15.44 -13.61 -7.77
N ARG A 75 14.54 -13.60 -8.76
CA ARG A 75 14.81 -14.09 -10.11
C ARG A 75 15.70 -13.16 -10.92
N GLN A 76 15.72 -11.87 -10.59
CA GLN A 76 16.59 -10.87 -11.25
C GLN A 76 18.02 -10.87 -10.70
N LEU A 77 18.24 -11.34 -9.46
CA LEU A 77 19.55 -11.27 -8.79
C LEU A 77 20.31 -12.60 -8.78
N ASP A 78 19.69 -13.73 -9.14
CA ASP A 78 20.30 -15.09 -9.17
C ASP A 78 20.97 -15.54 -7.84
N ILE A 79 20.53 -14.99 -6.71
CA ILE A 79 21.10 -15.27 -5.38
C ILE A 79 20.29 -16.34 -4.65
N ARG A 80 20.97 -17.36 -4.09
CA ARG A 80 20.41 -18.40 -3.21
C ARG A 80 19.76 -17.78 -1.95
N ARG A 81 18.45 -18.05 -1.77
CA ARG A 81 17.57 -17.46 -0.74
C ARG A 81 17.99 -17.78 0.70
N PRO A 82 18.24 -16.78 1.57
CA PRO A 82 18.22 -16.98 3.01
C PRO A 82 16.78 -16.89 3.57
N TRP A 83 16.32 -17.95 4.23
CA TRP A 83 14.96 -18.10 4.76
C TRP A 83 14.52 -17.00 5.76
N TRP A 84 15.48 -16.37 6.43
CA TRP A 84 15.26 -15.25 7.36
C TRP A 84 14.68 -14.00 6.68
N LEU A 85 14.85 -13.82 5.36
CA LEU A 85 14.32 -12.65 4.67
C LEU A 85 12.80 -12.67 4.54
N ASN A 86 12.22 -13.86 4.36
CA ASN A 86 10.78 -14.04 4.34
C ASN A 86 10.17 -13.70 5.70
N VAL A 87 10.86 -14.07 6.78
CA VAL A 87 10.41 -13.78 8.16
C VAL A 87 10.49 -12.29 8.47
N GLY A 88 11.60 -11.64 8.09
CA GLY A 88 11.79 -10.20 8.33
C GLY A 88 10.82 -9.30 7.56
N ILE A 89 10.42 -9.69 6.35
CA ILE A 89 9.46 -8.93 5.54
C ILE A 89 8.02 -9.14 6.02
N VAL A 90 7.68 -10.31 6.55
CA VAL A 90 6.35 -10.51 7.15
C VAL A 90 6.23 -9.77 8.48
N LEU A 91 7.32 -9.65 9.25
CA LEU A 91 7.29 -9.02 10.58
C LEU A 91 7.49 -7.49 10.53
N ILE A 92 8.40 -6.97 9.69
CA ILE A 92 8.79 -5.54 9.67
C ILE A 92 9.22 -5.10 8.26
N THR A 93 8.30 -5.17 7.28
CA THR A 93 8.56 -4.79 5.87
C THR A 93 9.27 -3.44 5.73
N SER A 94 8.85 -2.44 6.50
CA SER A 94 9.37 -1.06 6.41
C SER A 94 10.84 -0.92 6.80
N ILE A 95 11.39 -1.80 7.63
CA ILE A 95 12.80 -1.78 8.05
C ILE A 95 13.61 -2.81 7.27
N PHE A 96 13.03 -3.98 7.04
CA PHE A 96 13.75 -5.10 6.44
C PHE A 96 14.00 -4.91 4.94
N VAL A 97 13.07 -4.26 4.21
CA VAL A 97 13.25 -4.00 2.78
C VAL A 97 14.40 -3.01 2.51
N PRO A 98 14.50 -1.85 3.19
CA PRO A 98 15.67 -0.97 3.07
C PRO A 98 16.99 -1.66 3.43
N TYR A 99 16.99 -2.45 4.51
CA TYR A 99 18.17 -3.20 4.93
C TYR A 99 18.60 -4.24 3.89
N TYR A 100 17.65 -4.98 3.32
CA TYR A 100 17.91 -5.94 2.27
C TYR A 100 18.49 -5.28 1.02
N LEU A 101 17.89 -4.18 0.55
CA LEU A 101 18.37 -3.43 -0.61
C LEU A 101 19.77 -2.85 -0.38
N TYR A 102 20.07 -2.43 0.85
CA TYR A 102 21.40 -1.97 1.22
C TYR A 102 22.44 -3.09 1.13
N LYS A 103 22.07 -4.32 1.54
CA LYS A 103 22.98 -5.47 1.61
C LYS A 103 23.22 -6.15 0.26
N THR A 104 22.20 -6.25 -0.61
CA THR A 104 22.30 -7.03 -1.85
C THR A 104 22.79 -6.24 -3.07
N ARG A 105 22.78 -4.90 -3.03
CA ARG A 105 23.14 -4.08 -4.20
C ARG A 105 24.61 -3.58 -4.15
N PRO A 106 25.31 -3.50 -5.30
CA PRO A 106 26.67 -2.96 -5.36
C PRO A 106 26.72 -1.50 -4.91
N ALA A 107 27.86 -1.10 -4.31
CA ALA A 107 28.06 0.27 -3.83
C ALA A 107 27.90 1.27 -4.98
N GLY A 108 26.92 2.17 -4.88
CA GLY A 108 26.57 3.15 -5.93
C GLY A 108 25.07 3.17 -6.28
N HIS A 109 24.39 2.02 -6.28
CA HIS A 109 22.97 1.93 -6.66
C HIS A 109 22.01 1.69 -5.47
N ARG A 110 22.56 1.62 -4.26
CA ARG A 110 21.81 1.31 -3.01
C ARG A 110 20.81 2.40 -2.66
N GLY A 111 21.24 3.66 -2.69
CA GLY A 111 20.43 4.80 -2.29
C GLY A 111 19.21 5.01 -3.20
N GLN A 112 19.39 4.85 -4.52
CA GLN A 112 18.30 4.99 -5.48
C GLN A 112 17.22 3.92 -5.26
N ALA A 113 17.60 2.67 -5.04
CA ALA A 113 16.64 1.58 -4.81
C ALA A 113 15.84 1.78 -3.51
N ILE A 114 16.50 2.22 -2.43
CA ILE A 114 15.84 2.52 -1.14
C ILE A 114 14.90 3.71 -1.30
N LEU A 115 15.34 4.77 -1.99
CA LEU A 115 14.52 5.96 -2.23
C LEU A 115 13.30 5.64 -3.11
N SER A 116 13.45 4.81 -4.14
CA SER A 116 12.33 4.35 -4.96
C SER A 116 11.33 3.52 -4.14
N PHE A 117 11.80 2.64 -3.27
CA PHE A 117 10.92 1.88 -2.37
C PHE A 117 10.14 2.80 -1.43
N LEU A 118 10.84 3.71 -0.74
CA LEU A 118 10.18 4.71 0.11
C LEU A 118 9.19 5.56 -0.68
N GLY A 119 9.55 5.98 -1.89
CA GLY A 119 8.66 6.72 -2.78
C GLY A 119 7.37 5.97 -3.11
N VAL A 120 7.43 4.65 -3.36
CA VAL A 120 6.23 3.83 -3.57
C VAL A 120 5.41 3.70 -2.29
N VAL A 121 6.05 3.52 -1.13
CA VAL A 121 5.33 3.45 0.16
C VAL A 121 4.61 4.77 0.45
N PHE A 122 5.32 5.89 0.41
CA PHE A 122 4.73 7.22 0.60
C PHE A 122 3.67 7.53 -0.46
N GLY A 123 3.93 7.21 -1.72
CA GLY A 123 2.97 7.37 -2.81
C GLY A 123 1.69 6.56 -2.58
N SER A 124 1.80 5.35 -2.00
CA SER A 124 0.64 4.53 -1.66
C SER A 124 -0.21 5.14 -0.54
N VAL A 125 0.44 5.70 0.49
CA VAL A 125 -0.26 6.43 1.56
C VAL A 125 -0.97 7.66 0.99
N ILE A 126 -0.30 8.44 0.15
CA ILE A 126 -0.88 9.62 -0.52
C ILE A 126 -2.07 9.19 -1.41
N ALA A 127 -1.92 8.14 -2.22
CA ALA A 127 -2.99 7.63 -3.06
C ALA A 127 -4.22 7.21 -2.23
N MET A 128 -4.00 6.55 -1.09
CA MET A 128 -5.06 6.19 -0.16
C MET A 128 -5.76 7.43 0.41
N MET A 129 -5.00 8.44 0.85
CA MET A 129 -5.56 9.70 1.33
C MET A 129 -6.39 10.40 0.25
N ILE A 130 -5.89 10.45 -0.99
CA ILE A 130 -6.63 11.00 -2.13
C ILE A 130 -7.95 10.25 -2.33
N GLY A 131 -7.93 8.92 -2.27
CA GLY A 131 -9.15 8.10 -2.34
C GLY A 131 -10.16 8.46 -1.26
N MET A 132 -9.70 8.62 -0.01
CA MET A 132 -10.54 9.06 1.10
C MET A 132 -11.14 10.46 0.85
N PHE A 133 -10.33 11.43 0.44
CA PHE A 133 -10.80 12.79 0.16
C PHE A 133 -11.78 12.85 -1.01
N LEU A 134 -11.54 12.09 -2.08
CA LEU A 134 -12.46 11.99 -3.21
C LEU A 134 -13.80 11.40 -2.77
N ALA A 135 -13.80 10.32 -1.99
CA ALA A 135 -15.03 9.73 -1.47
C ALA A 135 -15.80 10.73 -0.58
N LEU A 136 -15.10 11.47 0.27
CA LEU A 136 -15.72 12.50 1.12
C LEU A 136 -16.31 13.65 0.29
N ALA A 137 -15.59 14.13 -0.73
CA ALA A 137 -16.04 15.21 -1.60
C ALA A 137 -17.25 14.81 -2.46
N LEU A 138 -17.39 13.52 -2.77
CA LEU A 138 -18.48 12.95 -3.56
C LEU A 138 -19.65 12.46 -2.72
N GLN A 139 -19.51 12.40 -1.38
CA GLN A 139 -20.64 12.09 -0.51
C GLN A 139 -21.65 13.23 -0.59
N PRO A 140 -22.91 12.97 -0.97
CA PRO A 140 -23.94 14.00 -0.91
C PRO A 140 -24.02 14.47 0.54
N GLY A 141 -23.87 15.79 0.73
CA GLY A 141 -23.88 16.40 2.06
C GLY A 141 -25.04 15.85 2.86
N THR A 142 -24.75 15.24 4.01
CA THR A 142 -25.77 14.80 4.96
C THR A 142 -26.53 16.04 5.40
N ALA A 143 -27.62 16.36 4.70
CA ALA A 143 -28.54 17.40 5.09
C ALA A 143 -28.94 17.09 6.54
N GLN A 144 -28.63 18.01 7.46
CA GLN A 144 -29.12 17.93 8.84
C GLN A 144 -30.65 17.74 8.79
N PRO A 145 -31.20 16.68 9.40
CA PRO A 145 -32.63 16.57 9.56
C PRO A 145 -33.08 17.65 10.55
N GLY A 146 -33.75 18.67 10.02
CA GLY A 146 -34.77 19.48 10.70
C GLY A 146 -34.36 20.28 11.94
N THR A 147 -34.11 21.57 11.76
CA THR A 147 -34.58 22.58 12.72
C THR A 147 -35.87 23.19 12.18
N THR A 148 -36.98 22.51 12.42
CA THR A 148 -38.30 23.15 12.47
C THR A 148 -38.61 23.42 13.94
N LEU A 149 -38.36 24.65 14.37
CA LEU A 149 -39.08 25.28 15.48
C LEU A 149 -39.65 26.59 14.96
#